data_AF-A0A1F5E587-F1
#
_entry.id   AF-A0A1F5E587-F1
#
_cell.length_a   1.000
_cell.length_b   1.000
_cell.length_c   1.000
_cell.angle_alpha   90.00
_cell.angle_beta   90.00
_cell.angle_gamma   90.00
#
_symmetry.space_group_name_H-M   'P 1'
#
loop_
_entity.id
_entity.type
_entity.pdbx_description
1 polymer ?
#
loop_
_entity_poly.entity_id
_entity_poly.type
_entity_poly.pdbx_seq_one_letter_code
_entity_poly.pdbx_strand_id
1 'polypeptide(L)'
;MSKIGRNALCPCGSGKKYKKCCMIKEPVERLVPTKDVKTVINDLYGALFSFNKELKDVVDDIFKKKCKADEPKTAFASFTLGKAYKTHEAIMILCSEGYGEDAAILVRSLFELLITLLYILKDTTDKRANRYYAYDWILRKKMFDYAKTKPEIAKEMQDRATNPKAGDTNIEEVMKQAKVVQEKYKYNNRGWSDKSIYDMALEIGRMDNYKTVYALQSQIAHSAVRVMNDYVKDSGSGLNIMVGPGLNWIENDLVALFDFYYSIVGECDKLFQFGFDKKLDDIAKRYLSYVGEINNKT
;
A
#
# COMPACT_ATOMS: atom_id res chain seq x y z
N MET A 1 11.83 15.63 40.70
CA MET A 1 12.00 14.68 39.57
C MET A 1 13.34 14.96 38.90
N SER A 2 14.24 13.98 38.87
CA SER A 2 15.58 14.10 38.25
C SER A 2 15.45 14.33 36.75
N LYS A 3 16.14 15.36 36.22
CA LYS A 3 16.20 15.62 34.77
C LYS A 3 16.87 14.43 34.08
N ILE A 4 16.13 13.69 33.24
CA ILE A 4 16.67 12.60 32.42
C ILE A 4 17.64 13.20 31.38
N GLY A 5 18.85 12.66 31.30
CA GLY A 5 19.86 13.11 30.34
C GLY A 5 19.46 12.79 28.89
N ARG A 6 19.68 13.72 27.96
CA ARG A 6 19.33 13.61 26.51
C ARG A 6 19.77 12.29 25.85
N ASN A 7 20.92 11.75 26.24
CA ASN A 7 21.49 10.53 25.67
C ASN A 7 21.15 9.26 26.46
N ALA A 8 20.45 9.35 27.60
CA ALA A 8 19.99 8.18 28.35
C ALA A 8 18.96 7.38 27.54
N LEU A 9 18.74 6.11 27.88
CA LEU A 9 17.64 5.33 27.30
C LEU A 9 16.30 6.00 27.64
N CYS A 10 15.36 6.08 26.68
CA CYS A 10 14.08 6.71 26.98
C CYS A 10 13.32 5.83 28.00
N PRO A 11 12.73 6.43 29.05
CA PRO A 11 11.81 5.73 29.96
C PRO A 11 10.58 5.11 29.28
N CYS A 12 10.30 5.40 28.00
CA CYS A 12 9.24 4.75 27.20
C CYS A 12 9.45 3.23 26.99
N GLY A 13 10.63 2.68 27.35
CA GLY A 13 10.95 1.27 27.14
C GLY A 13 11.28 0.91 25.69
N SER A 14 11.40 1.90 24.79
CA SER A 14 11.65 1.65 23.35
C SER A 14 13.06 1.17 23.01
N GLY A 15 13.99 1.17 23.97
CA GLY A 15 15.42 0.92 23.71
C GLY A 15 16.16 2.05 22.97
N LYS A 16 15.48 3.14 22.58
CA LYS A 16 16.10 4.30 21.92
C LYS A 16 16.60 5.33 22.93
N LYS A 17 17.59 6.15 22.55
CA LYS A 17 18.02 7.32 23.34
C LYS A 17 16.85 8.30 23.55
N TYR A 18 16.81 9.01 24.68
CA TYR A 18 15.71 9.90 25.09
C TYR A 18 15.43 10.96 24.02
N LYS A 19 16.48 11.60 23.48
CA LYS A 19 16.43 12.53 22.33
C LYS A 19 15.87 11.95 21.02
N LYS A 20 15.82 10.62 20.87
CA LYS A 20 15.33 9.90 19.68
C LYS A 20 14.01 9.11 19.93
N CYS A 21 13.41 9.17 21.13
CA CYS A 21 12.05 8.62 21.42
C CYS A 21 11.15 9.77 21.85
N CYS A 22 11.22 10.13 23.12
CA CYS A 22 10.19 10.90 23.82
C CYS A 22 10.50 12.39 23.89
N MET A 23 11.73 12.75 23.58
CA MET A 23 12.23 14.11 23.64
C MET A 23 12.34 14.73 22.24
N ILE A 24 11.55 14.24 21.27
CA ILE A 24 11.26 15.01 20.07
C ILE A 24 10.34 16.16 20.51
N LYS A 25 10.93 17.14 21.18
CA LYS A 25 10.41 18.48 21.36
C LYS A 25 11.25 19.35 20.44
N GLU A 26 10.85 19.39 19.19
CA GLU A 26 10.50 20.62 18.51
C GLU A 26 9.67 20.21 17.29
N PRO A 27 8.41 20.70 17.16
CA PRO A 27 7.81 20.69 15.84
C PRO A 27 8.80 21.43 14.95
N VAL A 28 9.07 20.93 13.74
CA VAL A 28 9.61 21.80 12.69
C VAL A 28 8.71 23.03 12.72
N GLU A 29 9.23 24.11 13.30
CA GLU A 29 8.56 25.39 13.37
C GLU A 29 8.13 25.69 11.95
N ARG A 30 6.92 26.25 11.83
CA ARG A 30 6.34 26.76 10.57
C ARG A 30 7.46 27.04 9.58
N LEU A 31 7.38 26.45 8.38
CA LEU A 31 8.04 27.06 7.24
C LEU A 31 7.57 28.52 7.23
N VAL A 32 8.44 29.40 7.72
CA VAL A 32 8.24 30.84 7.70
C VAL A 32 8.05 31.20 6.21
N PRO A 33 7.07 32.06 5.88
CA PRO A 33 6.51 32.18 4.54
C PRO A 33 7.45 32.90 3.56
N THR A 34 8.49 32.21 3.11
CA THR A 34 9.36 32.71 2.03
C THR A 34 9.62 31.68 0.94
N LYS A 35 9.60 30.38 1.26
CA LYS A 35 9.66 29.29 0.26
C LYS A 35 8.35 28.54 0.20
N ASP A 36 7.86 28.37 -1.03
CA ASP A 36 6.77 27.46 -1.37
C ASP A 36 7.08 26.04 -0.86
N VAL A 37 6.08 25.38 -0.25
CA VAL A 37 6.24 24.06 0.38
C VAL A 37 6.77 23.03 -0.62
N LYS A 38 6.34 23.09 -1.89
CA LYS A 38 6.85 22.19 -2.94
C LYS A 38 8.34 22.38 -3.19
N THR A 39 8.82 23.62 -3.13
CA THR A 39 10.25 23.92 -3.26
C THR A 39 11.04 23.25 -2.13
N VAL A 40 10.55 23.36 -0.89
CA VAL A 40 11.19 22.73 0.27
C VAL A 40 11.17 21.20 0.14
N ILE A 41 10.04 20.62 -0.26
CA ILE A 41 9.89 19.18 -0.49
C ILE A 41 10.90 18.71 -1.55
N ASN A 42 11.02 19.44 -2.66
CA ASN A 42 11.96 19.09 -3.72
C ASN A 42 13.42 19.24 -3.29
N ASP A 43 13.75 20.29 -2.53
CA ASP A 43 15.10 20.51 -2.00
C ASP A 43 15.53 19.36 -1.05
N LEU A 44 14.59 18.85 -0.24
CA LEU A 44 14.86 17.79 0.73
C LEU A 44 14.82 16.38 0.11
N TYR A 45 13.84 16.11 -0.74
CA TYR A 45 13.49 14.75 -1.17
C TYR A 45 13.59 14.53 -2.68
N GLY A 46 14.11 15.49 -3.44
CA GLY A 46 14.20 15.41 -4.90
C GLY A 46 14.89 14.15 -5.43
N ALA A 47 15.89 13.64 -4.71
CA ALA A 47 16.55 12.37 -5.07
C ALA A 47 15.61 11.16 -4.93
N LEU A 48 14.81 11.09 -3.85
CA LEU A 48 13.81 10.02 -3.66
C LEU A 48 12.72 10.08 -4.74
N PHE A 49 12.27 11.28 -5.12
CA PHE A 49 11.38 11.44 -6.28
C PHE A 49 12.03 10.97 -7.58
N SER A 50 13.31 11.29 -7.80
CA SER A 50 14.04 10.90 -9.01
C SER A 50 14.15 9.38 -9.14
N PHE A 51 14.46 8.66 -8.07
CA PHE A 51 14.50 7.19 -8.08
C PHE A 51 13.14 6.57 -8.38
N ASN A 52 12.08 7.08 -7.76
CA ASN A 52 10.73 6.60 -8.01
C ASN A 52 10.26 6.88 -9.43
N LYS A 53 10.63 8.04 -10.00
CA LYS A 53 10.37 8.37 -11.40
C LYS A 53 11.13 7.43 -12.34
N GLU A 54 12.41 7.19 -12.10
CA GLU A 54 13.22 6.30 -12.92
C GLU A 54 12.65 4.86 -12.94
N LEU A 55 12.18 4.38 -11.78
CA LEU A 55 11.49 3.09 -11.69
C LEU A 55 10.16 3.08 -12.47
N LYS A 56 9.38 4.16 -12.41
CA LYS A 56 8.17 4.31 -13.23
C LYS A 56 8.50 4.28 -14.73
N ASP A 57 9.58 4.94 -15.16
CA ASP A 57 9.99 4.97 -16.56
C ASP A 57 10.33 3.55 -17.08
N VAL A 58 10.86 2.66 -16.23
CA VAL A 58 11.00 1.23 -16.57
C VAL A 58 9.66 0.59 -16.86
N VAL A 59 8.64 0.86 -16.05
CA VAL A 59 7.30 0.30 -16.23
C VAL A 59 6.60 0.88 -17.46
N ASP A 60 6.83 2.16 -17.76
CA ASP A 60 6.38 2.77 -19.02
C ASP A 60 6.97 2.05 -20.24
N ASP A 61 8.25 1.64 -20.18
CA ASP A 61 8.86 0.80 -21.21
C ASP A 61 8.31 -0.64 -21.25
N ILE A 62 7.96 -1.21 -20.08
CA ILE A 62 7.27 -2.50 -19.98
C ILE A 62 5.91 -2.44 -20.68
N PHE A 63 5.10 -1.39 -20.46
CA PHE A 63 3.77 -1.28 -21.06
C PHE A 63 3.79 -1.09 -22.58
N LYS A 64 4.93 -0.72 -23.17
CA LYS A 64 5.12 -0.74 -24.63
C LYS A 64 5.29 -2.16 -25.19
N LYS A 65 5.64 -3.14 -24.34
CA LYS A 65 5.81 -4.55 -24.73
C LYS A 65 4.46 -5.27 -24.65
N LYS A 66 4.24 -6.23 -25.56
CA LYS A 66 3.10 -7.14 -25.46
C LYS A 66 3.34 -8.11 -24.30
N CYS A 67 2.34 -8.23 -23.43
CA CYS A 67 2.33 -9.14 -22.30
C CYS A 67 1.33 -10.27 -22.57
N LYS A 68 1.76 -11.54 -22.48
CA LYS A 68 0.88 -12.70 -22.56
C LYS A 68 0.41 -13.05 -21.14
N ALA A 69 -0.86 -12.77 -20.84
CA ALA A 69 -1.46 -12.95 -19.53
C ALA A 69 -2.56 -14.03 -19.58
N ASP A 70 -2.20 -15.22 -20.05
CA ASP A 70 -3.09 -16.34 -20.32
C ASP A 70 -3.19 -17.37 -19.19
N GLU A 71 -2.34 -17.26 -18.17
CA GLU A 71 -2.34 -18.13 -16.99
C GLU A 71 -2.84 -17.36 -15.75
N PRO A 72 -3.37 -18.05 -14.72
CA PRO A 72 -3.92 -17.37 -13.54
C PRO A 72 -2.94 -16.40 -12.87
N LYS A 73 -1.68 -16.80 -12.72
CA LYS A 73 -0.63 -15.96 -12.10
C LYS A 73 -0.21 -14.80 -12.99
N THR A 74 -0.06 -15.01 -14.28
CA THR A 74 0.28 -13.93 -15.22
C THR A 74 -0.86 -12.92 -15.31
N ALA A 75 -2.11 -13.37 -15.38
CA ALA A 75 -3.28 -12.48 -15.27
C ALA A 75 -3.26 -11.67 -13.95
N PHE A 76 -2.91 -12.30 -12.83
CA PHE A 76 -2.88 -11.62 -11.54
C PHE A 76 -1.75 -10.59 -11.50
N ALA A 77 -0.56 -10.97 -11.95
CA ALA A 77 0.60 -10.10 -12.05
C ALA A 77 0.32 -8.87 -12.93
N SER A 78 -0.33 -9.04 -14.09
CA SER A 78 -0.74 -7.92 -14.95
C SER A 78 -1.69 -6.95 -14.24
N PHE A 79 -2.69 -7.48 -13.52
CA PHE A 79 -3.57 -6.66 -12.68
C PHE A 79 -2.77 -5.90 -11.61
N THR A 80 -1.88 -6.58 -10.89
CA THR A 80 -1.08 -5.96 -9.83
C THR A 80 -0.17 -4.88 -10.36
N LEU A 81 0.47 -5.07 -11.52
CA LEU A 81 1.35 -4.09 -12.15
C LEU A 81 0.57 -2.83 -12.54
N GLY A 82 -0.60 -2.99 -13.18
CA GLY A 82 -1.46 -1.86 -13.56
C GLY A 82 -2.00 -1.09 -12.35
N LYS A 83 -2.44 -1.79 -11.29
CA LYS A 83 -2.88 -1.14 -10.04
C LYS A 83 -1.73 -0.44 -9.33
N ALA A 84 -0.57 -1.09 -9.25
CA ALA A 84 0.62 -0.54 -8.61
C ALA A 84 1.12 0.72 -9.31
N TYR A 85 1.11 0.74 -10.65
CA TYR A 85 1.47 1.93 -11.44
C TYR A 85 0.62 3.15 -11.09
N LYS A 86 -0.71 3.00 -11.10
CA LYS A 86 -1.63 4.11 -10.75
C LYS A 86 -1.47 4.55 -9.30
N THR A 87 -1.26 3.59 -8.40
CA THR A 87 -1.06 3.87 -6.97
C THR A 87 0.25 4.61 -6.73
N HIS A 88 1.32 4.20 -7.42
CA HIS A 88 2.63 4.85 -7.36
C HIS A 88 2.57 6.31 -7.81
N GLU A 89 1.95 6.57 -8.95
CA GLU A 89 1.79 7.92 -9.47
C GLU A 89 0.98 8.81 -8.52
N ALA A 90 -0.11 8.28 -7.94
CA ALA A 90 -0.91 9.00 -6.95
C ALA A 90 -0.11 9.35 -5.68
N ILE A 91 0.70 8.43 -5.17
CA ILE A 91 1.58 8.67 -4.01
C ILE A 91 2.60 9.76 -4.33
N MET A 92 3.23 9.70 -5.50
CA MET A 92 4.20 10.71 -5.94
C MET A 92 3.57 12.11 -6.01
N ILE A 93 2.36 12.22 -6.55
CA ILE A 93 1.61 13.49 -6.59
C ILE A 93 1.35 13.99 -5.17
N LEU A 94 0.75 13.18 -4.30
CA LEU A 94 0.41 13.59 -2.93
C LEU A 94 1.65 14.01 -2.13
N CYS A 95 2.73 13.24 -2.20
CA CYS A 95 4.00 13.60 -1.57
C CYS A 95 4.56 14.92 -2.12
N SER A 96 4.49 15.16 -3.43
CA SER A 96 5.01 16.40 -4.04
C SER A 96 4.19 17.64 -3.64
N GLU A 97 2.92 17.44 -3.31
CA GLU A 97 1.98 18.47 -2.85
C GLU A 97 1.97 18.64 -1.32
N GLY A 98 2.74 17.83 -0.59
CA GLY A 98 2.86 17.90 0.88
C GLY A 98 1.77 17.19 1.67
N TYR A 99 1.06 16.24 1.04
CA TYR A 99 0.01 15.41 1.68
C TYR A 99 0.54 14.01 2.00
N GLY A 100 1.58 13.94 2.84
CA GLY A 100 2.22 12.66 3.18
C GLY A 100 1.29 11.72 3.96
N GLU A 101 0.46 12.22 4.88
CA GLU A 101 -0.46 11.39 5.64
C GLU A 101 -1.46 10.63 4.74
N ASP A 102 -1.97 11.28 3.69
CA ASP A 102 -2.85 10.67 2.69
C ASP A 102 -2.07 9.71 1.77
N ALA A 103 -0.84 10.08 1.41
CA ALA A 103 0.07 9.22 0.65
C ALA A 103 0.36 7.91 1.40
N ALA A 104 0.57 7.98 2.72
CA ALA A 104 0.81 6.83 3.59
C ALA A 104 -0.32 5.79 3.58
N ILE A 105 -1.58 6.22 3.41
CA ILE A 105 -2.73 5.32 3.25
C ILE A 105 -2.62 4.55 1.93
N LEU A 106 -2.19 5.20 0.85
CA LEU A 106 -1.97 4.56 -0.44
C LEU A 106 -0.75 3.63 -0.41
N VAL A 107 0.33 4.02 0.27
CA VAL A 107 1.52 3.16 0.46
C VAL A 107 1.14 1.88 1.22
N ARG A 108 0.29 1.99 2.26
CA ARG A 108 -0.27 0.82 2.96
C ARG A 108 -1.01 -0.12 2.00
N SER A 109 -1.85 0.43 1.13
CA SER A 109 -2.59 -0.35 0.12
C SER A 109 -1.64 -1.03 -0.90
N LEU A 110 -0.57 -0.33 -1.29
CA LEU A 110 0.48 -0.89 -2.15
C LEU A 110 1.23 -2.05 -1.48
N PHE A 111 1.50 -1.95 -0.18
CA PHE A 111 2.06 -3.06 0.60
C PHE A 111 1.14 -4.29 0.60
N GLU A 112 -0.16 -4.12 0.85
CA GLU A 112 -1.13 -5.23 0.82
C GLU A 112 -1.17 -5.90 -0.57
N LEU A 113 -1.04 -5.10 -1.63
CA LEU A 113 -0.93 -5.59 -3.01
C LEU A 113 0.35 -6.41 -3.22
N LEU A 114 1.50 -5.92 -2.75
CA LEU A 114 2.79 -6.63 -2.79
C LEU A 114 2.72 -7.97 -2.05
N ILE A 115 2.22 -7.97 -0.81
CA ILE A 115 2.12 -9.20 -0.01
C ILE A 115 1.25 -10.23 -0.73
N THR A 116 0.12 -9.79 -1.31
CA THR A 116 -0.78 -10.67 -2.06
C THR A 116 -0.10 -11.25 -3.30
N LEU A 117 0.62 -10.43 -4.07
CA LEU A 117 1.39 -10.87 -5.24
C LEU A 117 2.42 -11.93 -4.85
N LEU A 118 3.30 -11.61 -3.92
CA LEU A 118 4.36 -12.52 -3.49
C LEU A 118 3.79 -13.82 -2.89
N TYR A 119 2.70 -13.74 -2.12
CA TYR A 119 2.04 -14.93 -1.57
C TYR A 119 1.48 -15.83 -2.67
N ILE A 120 0.83 -15.26 -3.69
CA ILE A 120 0.30 -16.03 -4.82
C ILE A 120 1.43 -16.63 -5.67
N LEU A 121 2.49 -15.85 -5.96
CA LEU A 121 3.61 -16.32 -6.78
C LEU A 121 4.47 -17.39 -6.09
N LYS A 122 4.53 -17.38 -4.75
CA LYS A 122 5.26 -18.39 -3.97
C LYS A 122 4.65 -19.80 -4.06
N ASP A 123 3.37 -19.93 -4.37
CA ASP A 123 2.77 -21.24 -4.65
C ASP A 123 3.35 -21.79 -5.95
N THR A 124 3.92 -22.98 -5.94
CA THR A 124 4.47 -23.63 -7.15
C THR A 124 3.37 -24.12 -8.09
N THR A 125 2.12 -24.19 -7.61
CA THR A 125 0.91 -24.48 -8.38
C THR A 125 0.06 -23.22 -8.58
N ASP A 126 -1.08 -23.32 -9.26
CA ASP A 126 -2.04 -22.21 -9.39
C ASP A 126 -3.14 -22.22 -8.33
N LYS A 127 -2.99 -22.99 -7.24
CA LYS A 127 -4.05 -23.13 -6.23
C LYS A 127 -4.38 -21.78 -5.58
N ARG A 128 -3.37 -20.97 -5.21
CA ARG A 128 -3.60 -19.66 -4.59
C ARG A 128 -4.23 -18.65 -5.55
N ALA A 129 -3.77 -18.60 -6.79
CA ALA A 129 -4.35 -17.74 -7.82
C ALA A 129 -5.80 -18.12 -8.12
N ASN A 130 -6.08 -19.41 -8.34
CA ASN A 130 -7.44 -19.90 -8.59
C ASN A 130 -8.38 -19.69 -7.40
N ARG A 131 -7.87 -19.82 -6.18
CA ARG A 131 -8.62 -19.48 -4.96
C ARG A 131 -8.94 -17.98 -4.91
N TYR A 132 -7.97 -17.11 -5.22
CA TYR A 132 -8.19 -15.67 -5.28
C TYR A 132 -9.32 -15.30 -6.25
N TYR A 133 -9.28 -15.80 -7.49
CA TYR A 133 -10.31 -15.50 -8.49
C TYR A 133 -11.67 -16.09 -8.15
N ALA A 134 -11.71 -17.33 -7.66
CA ALA A 134 -12.96 -17.98 -7.30
C ALA A 134 -13.70 -17.26 -6.15
N TYR A 135 -13.01 -16.45 -5.36
CA TYR A 135 -13.64 -15.68 -4.28
C TYR A 135 -14.58 -14.57 -4.80
N ASP A 136 -14.46 -14.15 -6.07
CA ASP A 136 -15.40 -13.20 -6.68
C ASP A 136 -16.86 -13.68 -6.60
N TRP A 137 -17.10 -14.99 -6.80
CA TRP A 137 -18.43 -15.58 -6.64
C TRP A 137 -18.99 -15.41 -5.22
N ILE A 138 -18.14 -15.50 -4.20
CA ILE A 138 -18.54 -15.28 -2.81
C ILE A 138 -18.86 -13.81 -2.56
N LEU A 139 -18.06 -12.89 -3.11
CA LEU A 139 -18.30 -11.45 -3.00
C LEU A 139 -19.62 -11.07 -3.67
N ARG A 140 -19.86 -11.52 -4.91
CA ARG A 140 -21.12 -11.28 -5.63
C ARG A 140 -22.31 -11.85 -4.88
N LYS A 141 -22.22 -13.08 -4.35
CA LYS A 141 -23.28 -13.66 -3.51
C LYS A 141 -23.58 -12.75 -2.31
N LYS A 142 -22.57 -12.30 -1.57
CA LYS A 142 -22.76 -11.39 -0.42
C LYS A 142 -23.46 -10.09 -0.83
N MET A 143 -23.08 -9.51 -1.96
CA MET A 143 -23.73 -8.32 -2.51
C MET A 143 -25.21 -8.58 -2.84
N PHE A 144 -25.53 -9.68 -3.51
CA PHE A 144 -26.92 -10.04 -3.84
C PHE A 144 -27.75 -10.39 -2.62
N ASP A 145 -27.19 -11.09 -1.64
CA ASP A 145 -27.87 -11.40 -0.39
C ASP A 145 -28.24 -10.12 0.35
N TYR A 146 -27.33 -9.15 0.42
CA TYR A 146 -27.63 -7.84 1.00
C TYR A 146 -28.65 -7.05 0.18
N ALA A 147 -28.51 -7.02 -1.15
CA ALA A 147 -29.43 -6.34 -2.05
C ALA A 147 -30.89 -6.83 -1.88
N LYS A 148 -31.08 -8.14 -1.71
CA LYS A 148 -32.41 -8.73 -1.42
C LYS A 148 -33.06 -8.25 -0.13
N THR A 149 -32.28 -7.74 0.84
CA THR A 149 -32.82 -7.17 2.09
C THR A 149 -33.42 -5.77 1.88
N LYS A 150 -33.20 -5.15 0.72
CA LYS A 150 -33.69 -3.81 0.40
C LYS A 150 -34.84 -3.93 -0.61
N PRO A 151 -36.09 -3.57 -0.25
CA PRO A 151 -37.26 -3.78 -1.12
C PRO A 151 -37.13 -3.17 -2.52
N GLU A 152 -36.57 -1.96 -2.60
CA GLU A 152 -36.37 -1.24 -3.86
C GLU A 152 -35.41 -1.98 -4.81
N ILE A 153 -34.28 -2.45 -4.27
CA ILE A 153 -33.27 -3.19 -5.03
C ILE A 153 -33.79 -4.59 -5.40
N ALA A 154 -34.50 -5.25 -4.47
CA ALA A 154 -35.09 -6.56 -4.73
C ALA A 154 -36.10 -6.53 -5.89
N LYS A 155 -36.90 -5.45 -5.98
CA LYS A 155 -37.80 -5.21 -7.11
C LYS A 155 -37.03 -5.04 -8.42
N GLU A 156 -36.01 -4.18 -8.45
CA GLU A 156 -35.17 -4.01 -9.63
C GLU A 156 -34.51 -5.32 -10.06
N MET A 157 -34.04 -6.13 -9.11
CA MET A 157 -33.45 -7.46 -9.40
C MET A 157 -34.46 -8.42 -10.06
N GLN A 158 -35.73 -8.41 -9.63
CA GLN A 158 -36.79 -9.22 -10.26
C GLN A 158 -37.08 -8.73 -11.68
N ASP A 159 -37.15 -7.41 -11.86
CA ASP A 159 -37.36 -6.80 -13.18
C ASP A 159 -36.21 -7.15 -14.13
N ARG A 160 -34.95 -7.12 -13.66
CA ARG A 160 -33.76 -7.52 -14.44
C ARG A 160 -33.66 -9.01 -14.70
N ALA A 161 -34.15 -9.85 -13.80
CA ALA A 161 -34.21 -11.29 -14.04
C ALA A 161 -35.21 -11.63 -15.16
N THR A 162 -36.30 -10.86 -15.25
CA THR A 162 -37.35 -11.05 -16.25
C THR A 162 -37.01 -10.35 -17.58
N ASN A 163 -36.32 -9.20 -17.51
CA ASN A 163 -35.91 -8.38 -18.65
C ASN A 163 -34.40 -8.08 -18.59
N PRO A 164 -33.54 -9.07 -18.89
CA PRO A 164 -32.10 -8.91 -18.80
C PRO A 164 -31.59 -7.92 -19.85
N LYS A 165 -30.67 -7.05 -19.44
CA LYS A 165 -29.90 -6.19 -20.34
C LYS A 165 -28.54 -6.81 -20.65
N ALA A 166 -27.94 -6.37 -21.76
CA ALA A 166 -26.58 -6.77 -22.10
C ALA A 166 -25.62 -6.44 -20.94
N GLY A 167 -24.87 -7.45 -20.48
CA GLY A 167 -23.96 -7.34 -19.34
C GLY A 167 -24.56 -7.66 -17.97
N ASP A 168 -25.87 -7.93 -17.88
CA ASP A 168 -26.49 -8.32 -16.61
C ASP A 168 -25.92 -9.66 -16.11
N THR A 169 -25.65 -9.72 -14.80
CA THR A 169 -25.12 -10.92 -14.16
C THR A 169 -26.26 -11.89 -13.85
N ASN A 170 -26.13 -13.15 -14.26
CA ASN A 170 -27.07 -14.20 -13.89
C ASN A 170 -26.94 -14.53 -12.39
N ILE A 171 -27.94 -14.14 -11.61
CA ILE A 171 -27.95 -14.33 -10.15
C ILE A 171 -27.97 -15.81 -9.78
N GLU A 172 -28.75 -16.65 -10.47
CA GLU A 172 -28.83 -18.08 -10.19
C GLU A 172 -27.47 -18.76 -10.39
N GLU A 173 -26.77 -18.40 -11.48
CA GLU A 173 -25.43 -18.90 -11.74
C GLU A 173 -24.44 -18.41 -10.68
N VAL A 174 -24.52 -17.15 -10.24
CA VAL A 174 -23.71 -16.64 -9.12
C VAL A 174 -23.95 -17.45 -7.86
N MET A 175 -25.21 -17.71 -7.49
CA MET A 175 -25.54 -18.47 -6.29
C MET A 175 -25.03 -19.91 -6.38
N LYS A 176 -25.17 -20.54 -7.56
CA LYS A 176 -24.68 -21.90 -7.84
C LYS A 176 -23.14 -21.96 -7.75
N GLN A 177 -22.44 -21.07 -8.44
CA GLN A 177 -20.97 -21.04 -8.43
C GLN A 177 -20.44 -20.71 -7.04
N ALA A 178 -21.08 -19.78 -6.32
CA ALA A 178 -20.73 -19.46 -4.94
C ALA A 178 -20.81 -20.69 -4.02
N LYS A 179 -21.83 -21.54 -4.17
CA LYS A 179 -21.94 -22.81 -3.43
C LYS A 179 -20.78 -23.75 -3.78
N VAL A 180 -20.52 -23.98 -5.07
CA VAL A 180 -19.44 -24.85 -5.55
C VAL A 180 -18.07 -24.41 -5.01
N VAL A 181 -17.75 -23.12 -5.12
CA VAL A 181 -16.45 -22.62 -4.66
C VAL A 181 -16.36 -22.57 -3.14
N GLN A 182 -17.48 -22.35 -2.44
CA GLN A 182 -17.51 -22.41 -0.97
C GLN A 182 -17.25 -23.84 -0.47
N GLU A 183 -17.84 -24.86 -1.08
CA GLU A 183 -17.59 -26.27 -0.76
C GLU A 183 -16.14 -26.67 -1.05
N LYS A 184 -15.60 -26.21 -2.18
CA LYS A 184 -14.21 -26.48 -2.59
C LYS A 184 -13.18 -25.83 -1.68
N TYR A 185 -13.31 -24.53 -1.42
CA TYR A 185 -12.27 -23.73 -0.77
C TYR A 185 -12.53 -23.44 0.70
N LYS A 186 -13.75 -23.65 1.18
CA LYS A 186 -14.16 -23.43 2.58
C LYS A 186 -13.74 -22.04 3.08
N TYR A 187 -14.13 -21.00 2.34
CA TYR A 187 -13.81 -19.62 2.72
C TYR A 187 -14.42 -19.30 4.09
N ASN A 188 -13.70 -18.47 4.86
CA ASN A 188 -14.12 -18.02 6.18
C ASN A 188 -14.21 -16.49 6.20
N ASN A 189 -14.36 -15.91 7.40
CA ASN A 189 -14.51 -14.47 7.58
C ASN A 189 -13.22 -13.66 7.26
N ARG A 190 -12.09 -14.32 6.98
CA ARG A 190 -10.82 -13.67 6.63
C ARG A 190 -10.69 -13.32 5.14
N GLY A 191 -11.70 -13.64 4.34
CA GLY A 191 -11.74 -13.30 2.93
C GLY A 191 -11.34 -14.47 2.01
N TRP A 192 -10.67 -14.14 0.91
CA TRP A 192 -10.26 -15.13 -0.09
C TRP A 192 -9.16 -16.06 0.43
N SER A 193 -8.22 -15.54 1.23
CA SER A 193 -7.07 -16.30 1.73
C SER A 193 -7.43 -17.14 2.96
N ASP A 194 -6.74 -18.24 3.13
CA ASP A 194 -6.74 -19.04 4.36
C ASP A 194 -5.85 -18.42 5.46
N LYS A 195 -4.99 -17.48 5.09
CA LYS A 195 -4.03 -16.79 5.94
C LYS A 195 -4.41 -15.34 6.20
N SER A 196 -3.99 -14.81 7.34
CA SER A 196 -4.02 -13.37 7.57
C SER A 196 -2.91 -12.67 6.78
N ILE A 197 -2.99 -11.35 6.61
CA ILE A 197 -1.91 -10.56 6.01
C ILE A 197 -0.59 -10.70 6.80
N TYR A 198 -0.68 -10.88 8.13
CA TYR A 198 0.46 -11.17 8.99
C TYR A 198 1.12 -12.50 8.61
N ASP A 199 0.32 -13.57 8.52
CA ASP A 199 0.84 -14.91 8.19
C ASP A 199 1.40 -14.97 6.77
N MET A 200 0.79 -14.22 5.84
CA MET A 200 1.32 -14.06 4.48
C MET A 200 2.67 -13.34 4.51
N ALA A 201 2.79 -12.20 5.20
CA ALA A 201 4.04 -11.46 5.34
C ALA A 201 5.15 -12.30 6.00
N LEU A 202 4.80 -13.11 6.99
CA LEU A 202 5.72 -14.07 7.61
C LEU A 202 6.22 -15.09 6.59
N GLU A 203 5.30 -15.70 5.84
CA GLU A 203 5.67 -16.72 4.87
C GLU A 203 6.57 -16.16 3.77
N ILE A 204 6.31 -14.97 3.25
CA ILE A 204 7.09 -14.40 2.15
C ILE A 204 8.33 -13.62 2.60
N GLY A 205 8.63 -13.56 3.90
CA GLY A 205 9.80 -12.88 4.43
C GLY A 205 9.73 -11.35 4.45
N ARG A 206 8.53 -10.77 4.64
CA ARG A 206 8.29 -9.30 4.69
C ARG A 206 7.84 -8.82 6.07
N MET A 207 8.24 -9.51 7.13
CA MET A 207 7.83 -9.18 8.51
C MET A 207 8.34 -7.84 9.01
N ASP A 208 9.52 -7.42 8.57
CA ASP A 208 10.08 -6.14 9.00
C ASP A 208 9.24 -4.99 8.45
N ASN A 209 8.90 -5.00 7.15
CA ASN A 209 7.98 -4.04 6.56
C ASN A 209 6.60 -4.09 7.24
N TYR A 210 6.09 -5.30 7.56
CA TYR A 210 4.81 -5.49 8.24
C TYR A 210 4.79 -4.83 9.63
N LYS A 211 5.81 -5.09 10.45
CA LYS A 211 5.90 -4.63 11.84
C LYS A 211 6.30 -3.16 11.96
N THR A 212 6.85 -2.57 10.90
CA THR A 212 7.31 -1.17 10.88
C THR A 212 6.37 -0.29 10.08
N VAL A 213 6.66 -0.08 8.80
CA VAL A 213 5.97 0.83 7.88
C VAL A 213 4.47 0.54 7.84
N TYR A 214 4.08 -0.71 7.58
CA TYR A 214 2.67 -1.08 7.47
C TYR A 214 1.90 -0.86 8.78
N ALA A 215 2.50 -1.23 9.93
CA ALA A 215 1.86 -1.06 11.23
C ALA A 215 1.61 0.41 11.57
N LEU A 216 2.56 1.29 11.25
CA LEU A 216 2.45 2.73 11.46
C LEU A 216 1.40 3.35 10.52
N GLN A 217 1.43 3.04 9.22
CA GLN A 217 0.47 3.55 8.25
C GLN A 217 -0.95 3.03 8.50
N SER A 218 -1.09 1.82 9.06
CA SER A 218 -2.38 1.30 9.52
C SER A 218 -2.97 2.12 10.66
N GLN A 219 -2.15 2.75 11.51
CA GLN A 219 -2.67 3.67 12.53
C GLN A 219 -3.30 4.91 11.89
N ILE A 220 -2.73 5.43 10.80
CA ILE A 220 -3.28 6.57 10.05
C ILE A 220 -4.64 6.19 9.46
N ALA A 221 -4.66 5.10 8.70
CA ALA A 221 -5.87 4.62 8.04
C ALA A 221 -7.00 4.25 9.02
N HIS A 222 -6.67 3.85 10.25
CA HIS A 222 -7.67 3.56 11.29
C HIS A 222 -7.99 4.78 12.18
N SER A 223 -7.42 5.96 11.88
CA SER A 223 -7.60 7.17 12.69
C SER A 223 -7.30 6.93 14.18
N ALA A 224 -6.27 6.12 14.46
CA ALA A 224 -5.93 5.76 15.82
C ALA A 224 -5.43 6.99 16.60
N VAL A 225 -5.65 7.00 17.92
CA VAL A 225 -5.28 8.13 18.80
C VAL A 225 -3.82 8.58 18.62
N ARG A 226 -2.92 7.63 18.30
CA ARG A 226 -1.50 7.90 18.07
C ARG A 226 -1.25 8.89 16.92
N VAL A 227 -2.08 8.89 15.88
CA VAL A 227 -1.88 9.76 14.70
C VAL A 227 -2.56 11.12 14.86
N MET A 228 -3.32 11.37 15.94
CA MET A 228 -3.94 12.67 16.17
C MET A 228 -2.90 13.80 16.21
N ASN A 229 -1.68 13.53 16.68
CA ASN A 229 -0.59 14.52 16.76
C ASN A 229 -0.08 14.97 15.38
N ASP A 230 -0.37 14.20 14.32
CA ASP A 230 -0.03 14.58 12.94
C ASP A 230 -0.97 15.71 12.47
N TYR A 231 -2.22 15.72 12.97
CA TYR A 231 -3.27 16.67 12.57
C TYR A 231 -3.57 17.76 13.60
N VAL A 232 -3.26 17.55 14.88
CA VAL A 232 -3.62 18.48 15.96
C VAL A 232 -2.44 18.62 16.93
N LYS A 233 -2.03 19.86 17.19
CA LYS A 233 -0.93 20.19 18.10
C LYS A 233 -1.38 21.15 19.19
N ASP A 234 -0.94 20.90 20.42
CA ASP A 234 -1.15 21.82 21.54
C ASP A 234 -0.26 23.06 21.38
N SER A 235 -0.87 24.25 21.44
CA SER A 235 -0.19 25.54 21.34
C SER A 235 0.03 26.21 22.70
N GLY A 236 -0.37 25.57 23.80
CA GLY A 236 -0.36 26.11 25.16
C GLY A 236 -1.55 27.02 25.47
N SER A 237 -2.18 27.63 24.47
CA SER A 237 -3.41 28.42 24.58
C SER A 237 -4.63 27.77 23.90
N GLY A 238 -4.47 26.58 23.34
CA GLY A 238 -5.51 25.87 22.59
C GLY A 238 -4.95 24.80 21.65
N LEU A 239 -5.78 24.36 20.71
CA LEU A 239 -5.40 23.36 19.70
C LEU A 239 -5.18 24.03 18.34
N ASN A 240 -4.05 23.73 17.72
CA ASN A 240 -3.76 24.08 16.34
C ASN A 240 -4.06 22.88 15.43
N ILE A 241 -4.98 23.05 14.49
CA ILE A 241 -5.31 22.03 13.50
C ILE A 241 -4.40 22.20 12.28
N MET A 242 -3.67 21.15 11.94
CA MET A 242 -2.75 21.06 10.82
C MET A 242 -3.50 20.46 9.62
N VAL A 243 -4.06 21.32 8.76
CA VAL A 243 -4.82 20.89 7.56
C VAL A 243 -4.10 21.18 6.23
N GLY A 244 -2.96 21.89 6.28
CA GLY A 244 -2.23 22.30 5.09
C GLY A 244 -1.06 21.37 4.75
N PRO A 245 -0.49 21.54 3.54
CA PRO A 245 0.72 20.84 3.11
C PRO A 245 1.85 20.89 4.14
N GLY A 246 2.53 19.77 4.34
CA GLY A 246 3.64 19.63 5.28
C GLY A 246 4.68 18.63 4.80
N LEU A 247 5.70 18.41 5.64
CA LEU A 247 6.78 17.45 5.36
C LEU A 247 6.54 16.08 6.00
N ASN A 248 5.48 15.95 6.79
CA ASN A 248 5.22 14.73 7.54
C ASN A 248 5.04 13.56 6.58
N TRP A 249 5.54 12.39 6.95
CA TRP A 249 5.47 11.13 6.17
C TRP A 249 6.14 11.09 4.79
N ILE A 250 6.46 12.21 4.13
CA ILE A 250 6.98 12.22 2.76
C ILE A 250 8.20 11.31 2.57
N GLU A 251 9.23 11.44 3.42
CA GLU A 251 10.44 10.61 3.32
C GLU A 251 10.11 9.12 3.49
N ASN A 252 9.34 8.79 4.53
CA ASN A 252 8.94 7.42 4.83
C ASN A 252 8.15 6.79 3.68
N ASP A 253 7.23 7.56 3.10
CA ASP A 253 6.37 7.09 2.02
C ASP A 253 7.13 6.93 0.72
N LEU A 254 8.04 7.85 0.37
CA LEU A 254 8.85 7.71 -0.85
C LEU A 254 9.83 6.53 -0.75
N VAL A 255 10.38 6.27 0.44
CA VAL A 255 11.26 5.12 0.69
C VAL A 255 10.49 3.80 0.60
N ALA A 256 9.32 3.73 1.25
CA ALA A 256 8.46 2.55 1.21
C ALA A 256 7.86 2.32 -0.17
N LEU A 257 7.46 3.40 -0.86
CA LEU A 257 6.99 3.36 -2.24
C LEU A 257 8.02 2.71 -3.15
N PHE A 258 9.28 3.14 -3.08
CA PHE A 258 10.34 2.57 -3.89
C PHE A 258 10.49 1.07 -3.65
N ASP A 259 10.64 0.62 -2.39
CA ASP A 259 10.77 -0.81 -2.05
C ASP A 259 9.58 -1.63 -2.59
N PHE A 260 8.36 -1.19 -2.29
CA PHE A 260 7.17 -1.98 -2.64
C PHE A 260 6.92 -2.02 -4.14
N TYR A 261 7.06 -0.88 -4.81
CA TYR A 261 6.88 -0.80 -6.25
C TYR A 261 8.00 -1.56 -6.99
N TYR A 262 9.25 -1.39 -6.57
CA TYR A 262 10.40 -2.11 -7.14
C TYR A 262 10.18 -3.63 -7.05
N SER A 263 9.72 -4.10 -5.89
CA SER A 263 9.48 -5.52 -5.65
C SER A 263 8.36 -6.07 -6.54
N ILE A 264 7.26 -5.32 -6.73
CA ILE A 264 6.19 -5.72 -7.67
C ILE A 264 6.74 -5.77 -9.10
N VAL A 265 7.45 -4.72 -9.53
CA VAL A 265 7.99 -4.62 -10.90
C VAL A 265 8.99 -5.72 -11.18
N GLY A 266 9.89 -6.02 -10.23
CA GLY A 266 10.88 -7.08 -10.37
C GLY A 266 10.26 -8.47 -10.52
N GLU A 267 9.20 -8.77 -9.77
CA GLU A 267 8.50 -10.05 -9.94
C GLU A 267 7.74 -10.12 -11.27
N CYS A 268 7.15 -9.02 -11.72
CA CYS A 268 6.55 -8.96 -13.05
C CYS A 268 7.60 -9.12 -14.16
N ASP A 269 8.77 -8.45 -14.06
CA ASP A 269 9.87 -8.59 -15.02
C ASP A 269 10.34 -10.04 -15.14
N LYS A 270 10.52 -10.73 -14.01
CA LYS A 270 10.87 -12.16 -13.99
C LYS A 270 9.79 -13.03 -14.63
N LEU A 271 8.53 -12.82 -14.23
CA LEU A 271 7.42 -13.67 -14.66
C LEU A 271 7.13 -13.54 -16.17
N PHE A 272 7.22 -12.31 -16.70
CA PHE A 272 6.97 -12.02 -18.11
C PHE A 272 8.23 -11.99 -18.97
N GLN A 273 9.41 -12.11 -18.37
CA GLN A 273 10.72 -12.04 -19.03
C GLN A 273 10.88 -10.75 -19.85
N PHE A 274 10.51 -9.60 -19.27
CA PHE A 274 10.63 -8.33 -20.00
C PHE A 274 12.09 -7.94 -20.25
N GLY A 275 13.04 -8.39 -19.42
CA GLY A 275 14.48 -8.19 -19.62
C GLY A 275 14.98 -6.83 -19.13
N PHE A 276 14.40 -6.34 -18.03
CA PHE A 276 14.83 -5.11 -17.36
C PHE A 276 15.62 -5.37 -16.07
N ASP A 277 15.88 -6.63 -15.71
CA ASP A 277 16.73 -7.07 -14.60
C ASP A 277 17.97 -6.19 -14.36
N LYS A 278 18.80 -5.96 -15.39
CA LYS A 278 20.01 -5.14 -15.26
C LYS A 278 19.71 -3.68 -14.92
N LYS A 279 18.66 -3.11 -15.52
CA LYS A 279 18.26 -1.71 -15.28
C LYS A 279 17.69 -1.57 -13.87
N LEU A 280 16.86 -2.53 -13.44
CA LEU A 280 16.31 -2.58 -12.08
C LEU A 280 17.43 -2.72 -11.04
N ASP A 281 18.41 -3.60 -11.27
CA ASP A 281 19.56 -3.79 -10.37
C ASP A 281 20.43 -2.54 -10.24
N ASP A 282 20.64 -1.80 -11.34
CA ASP A 282 21.38 -0.53 -11.31
C ASP A 282 20.66 0.53 -10.45
N ILE A 283 19.35 0.72 -10.69
CA ILE A 283 18.54 1.66 -9.91
C ILE A 283 18.57 1.28 -8.43
N ALA A 284 18.39 0.00 -8.11
CA ALA A 284 18.40 -0.50 -6.74
C ALA A 284 19.74 -0.26 -6.04
N LYS A 285 20.87 -0.51 -6.70
CA LYS A 285 22.22 -0.26 -6.13
C LYS A 285 22.43 1.21 -5.80
N ARG A 286 22.08 2.12 -6.72
CA ARG A 286 22.20 3.57 -6.49
C ARG A 286 21.27 4.03 -5.37
N TYR A 287 20.04 3.52 -5.35
CA TYR A 287 19.07 3.82 -4.30
C TYR A 287 19.56 3.37 -2.91
N LEU A 288 20.05 2.13 -2.79
CA LEU A 288 20.58 1.60 -1.53
C LEU A 288 21.81 2.36 -1.03
N SER A 289 22.69 2.78 -1.94
CA SER A 289 23.82 3.66 -1.57
C SER A 289 23.33 4.97 -0.98
N TYR A 290 22.36 5.62 -1.65
CA TYR A 290 21.78 6.89 -1.21
C TYR A 290 21.10 6.78 0.17
N VAL A 291 20.23 5.78 0.37
CA VAL A 291 19.54 5.57 1.65
C VAL A 291 20.53 5.16 2.75
N GLY A 292 21.57 4.40 2.42
CA GLY A 292 22.66 4.07 3.33
C GLY A 292 23.40 5.30 3.84
N GLU A 293 23.67 6.29 2.98
CA GLU A 293 24.28 7.55 3.38
C GLU A 293 23.40 8.39 4.31
N ILE A 294 22.08 8.44 4.06
CA ILE A 294 21.13 9.13 4.95
C ILE A 294 21.15 8.52 6.35
N ASN A 295 21.10 7.19 6.42
CA ASN A 295 21.11 6.46 7.70
C ASN A 295 22.42 6.62 8.46
N ASN A 296 23.54 6.86 7.78
CA ASN A 296 24.85 7.08 8.40
C ASN A 296 25.10 8.54 8.83
N LYS A 297 24.31 9.50 8.32
CA LYS A 297 24.41 10.93 8.69
C LYS A 297 23.55 11.30 9.91
N THR A 298 22.77 10.38 10.49
CA THR A 298 21.76 10.61 11.56
C THR A 298 22.03 9.88 12.87
#